data_AF-K3Z7S5-F1
#
_entry.id   AF-K3Z7S5-F1
#
_cell.length_a   1.000
_cell.length_b   1.000
_cell.length_c   1.000
_cell.angle_alpha   90.00
_cell.angle_beta   90.00
_cell.angle_gamma   90.00
#
_symmetry.space_group_name_H-M   'P 1'
#
loop_
_entity.id
_entity.type
_entity.pdbx_description
1 polymer ?
#
loop_
_entity_poly.entity_id
_entity_poly.type
_entity_poly.pdbx_seq_one_letter_code
_entity_poly.pdbx_strand_id
1 'polypeptide(L)'
;MLAAPADGSRRPLFAAEGINPFYLEHGPRIFPRKWSIAAASGPKHDGKYLRAVTRRVLGETRVRDTVTDVIIPTFDVKLVQPIIFSKCDAEKTPEKNALLSDVCIGTAAAPTYLPAHHFRTKGADGRDHDYNLIDGGVAANNPTMVAMSIITEEIMAKAKEKDSKAVRLLKPSSEDECGRFLVLSIGTGLRSNEEQYTAKVCSKWGIIGWLRKRGMAPIIDIFMAASSDLVDIHVSVKFKLFGCESNYLRIQNNTLCSATAAVDVATPENMKKLIEIGKRMLDQRVTRVNVKTGKYEDVPGDNRTNAQALEDLAKELSKERTAKRLKAGQASGGVAR
;
A
#
# COMPACT_ATOMS: atom_id res chain seq x y z
N MET A 1 -0.94 0.65 12.29
CA MET A 1 -0.96 1.91 13.09
C MET A 1 -2.22 2.72 12.82
N LEU A 2 -2.43 3.29 11.63
CA LEU A 2 -3.62 4.12 11.33
C LEU A 2 -4.96 3.34 11.32
N ALA A 3 -4.91 2.04 11.09
CA ALA A 3 -6.09 1.16 11.12
C ALA A 3 -6.14 0.27 12.37
N ALA A 4 -5.10 0.27 13.22
CA ALA A 4 -5.11 -0.48 14.47
C ALA A 4 -5.95 0.31 15.50
N PRO A 5 -6.77 -0.34 16.33
CA PRO A 5 -7.50 0.34 17.39
C PRO A 5 -6.54 0.80 18.51
N ALA A 6 -6.84 1.93 19.14
CA ALA A 6 -6.29 2.28 20.45
C ALA A 6 -7.06 1.52 21.54
N ASP A 7 -6.36 1.07 22.58
CA ASP A 7 -6.86 0.20 23.65
C ASP A 7 -8.30 0.54 24.10
N GLY A 8 -9.19 -0.45 24.02
CA GLY A 8 -10.58 -0.34 24.46
C GLY A 8 -11.46 0.62 23.65
N SER A 9 -10.97 1.17 22.53
CA SER A 9 -11.69 2.16 21.72
C SER A 9 -11.82 1.74 20.25
N ARG A 10 -12.80 2.32 19.54
CA ARG A 10 -12.90 2.24 18.06
C ARG A 10 -12.11 3.36 17.36
N ARG A 11 -11.16 4.01 18.05
CA ARG A 11 -10.32 5.06 17.45
C ARG A 11 -9.01 4.48 16.93
N PRO A 12 -8.44 5.01 15.84
CA PRO A 12 -7.09 4.69 15.41
C PRO A 12 -6.05 4.88 16.52
N LEU A 13 -5.07 3.99 16.57
CA LEU A 13 -3.91 4.07 17.47
C LEU A 13 -3.07 5.32 17.21
N PHE A 14 -2.97 5.74 15.95
CA PHE A 14 -2.20 6.91 15.51
C PHE A 14 -3.09 7.86 14.71
N ALA A 15 -2.90 9.16 14.94
CA ALA A 15 -3.25 10.18 13.95
C ALA A 15 -2.21 10.20 12.81
N ALA A 16 -2.59 10.72 11.65
CA ALA A 16 -1.68 10.79 10.49
C ALA A 16 -0.40 11.59 10.78
N GLU A 17 -0.50 12.67 11.55
CA GLU A 17 0.65 13.49 11.97
C GLU A 17 1.68 12.72 12.83
N GLY A 18 1.27 11.64 13.50
CA GLY A 18 2.13 10.81 14.32
C GLY A 18 3.07 9.90 13.51
N ILE A 19 2.87 9.77 12.19
CA ILE A 19 3.66 8.87 11.34
C ILE A 19 5.09 9.41 11.10
N ASN A 20 5.25 10.72 10.87
CA ASN A 20 6.58 11.30 10.68
C ASN A 20 7.46 11.19 11.93
N PRO A 21 6.99 11.54 13.15
CA PRO A 21 7.73 11.30 14.39
C PRO A 21 8.15 9.85 14.57
N PHE A 22 7.26 8.89 14.26
CA PHE A 22 7.57 7.46 14.34
C PHE A 22 8.77 7.08 13.46
N TYR A 23 8.78 7.52 12.20
CA TYR A 23 9.91 7.25 11.30
C TYR A 23 11.19 7.94 11.76
N LEU A 24 11.11 9.19 12.23
CA LEU A 24 12.28 9.93 12.72
C LEU A 24 12.92 9.25 13.94
N GLU A 25 12.11 8.71 14.85
CA GLU A 25 12.59 8.02 16.06
C GLU A 25 13.13 6.62 15.75
N HIS A 26 12.41 5.84 14.96
CA HIS A 26 12.67 4.42 14.80
C HIS A 26 13.43 4.05 13.53
N GLY A 27 13.34 4.85 12.47
CA GLY A 27 14.01 4.61 11.18
C GLY A 27 15.51 4.33 11.32
N PRO A 28 16.30 5.15 12.04
CA PRO A 28 17.74 4.92 12.22
C PRO A 28 18.08 3.60 12.93
N ARG A 29 17.15 3.08 13.74
CA ARG A 29 17.30 1.81 14.48
C ARG A 29 16.79 0.61 13.68
N ILE A 30 15.83 0.82 12.79
CA ILE A 30 15.36 -0.18 11.83
C ILE A 30 16.43 -0.40 10.74
N PHE A 31 17.06 0.68 10.26
CA PHE A 31 18.06 0.66 9.20
C PHE A 31 19.40 1.25 9.69
N PRO A 32 20.12 0.57 10.61
CA PRO A 32 21.39 1.05 11.12
C PRO A 32 22.45 1.06 10.01
N ARG A 33 23.28 2.10 9.95
CA ARG A 33 24.37 2.24 8.95
C ARG A 33 25.55 1.28 9.14
N LYS A 34 25.53 0.41 10.15
CA LYS A 34 26.65 -0.48 10.43
C LYS A 34 26.82 -1.47 9.28
N TRP A 35 28.05 -1.58 8.76
CA TRP A 35 28.40 -2.60 7.80
C TRP A 35 28.33 -3.95 8.50
N SER A 36 27.22 -4.66 8.32
CA SER A 36 27.20 -6.06 8.72
C SER A 36 28.11 -6.82 7.76
N ILE A 37 29.16 -7.44 8.30
CA ILE A 37 30.03 -8.39 7.61
C ILE A 37 29.21 -9.58 7.06
N ALA A 38 27.95 -9.73 7.50
CA ALA A 38 26.97 -10.67 6.98
C ALA A 38 26.40 -10.32 5.59
N ALA A 39 26.81 -9.21 4.95
CA ALA A 39 26.37 -8.88 3.59
C ALA A 39 26.80 -9.91 2.51
N ALA A 40 27.53 -10.96 2.89
CA ALA A 40 27.85 -12.13 2.08
C ALA A 40 26.99 -13.38 2.40
N SER A 41 26.25 -13.42 3.52
CA SER A 41 25.48 -14.59 3.96
C SER A 41 24.09 -14.30 4.56
N GLY A 42 23.57 -13.08 4.39
CA GLY A 42 22.24 -12.69 4.90
C GLY A 42 21.76 -11.33 4.39
N PRO A 43 20.54 -10.90 4.79
CA PRO A 43 20.00 -9.59 4.43
C PRO A 43 20.83 -8.45 5.03
N LYS A 44 20.73 -7.26 4.43
CA LYS A 44 21.46 -6.05 4.84
C LYS A 44 21.18 -5.65 6.29
N HIS A 45 19.94 -5.86 6.75
CA HIS A 45 19.48 -5.58 8.11
C HIS A 45 18.91 -6.85 8.75
N ASP A 46 19.13 -7.04 10.06
CA ASP A 46 18.66 -8.24 10.78
C ASP A 46 17.15 -8.25 11.08
N GLY A 47 16.49 -7.10 10.92
CA GLY A 47 15.06 -6.91 11.20
C GLY A 47 14.65 -7.09 12.67
N LYS A 48 15.57 -7.31 13.61
CA LYS A 48 15.23 -7.58 15.02
C LYS A 48 14.52 -6.38 15.64
N TYR A 49 15.04 -5.19 15.41
CA TYR A 49 14.44 -3.96 15.94
C TYR A 49 13.07 -3.68 15.31
N LEU A 50 12.92 -3.86 14.00
CA LEU A 50 11.63 -3.73 13.30
C LEU A 50 10.58 -4.65 13.92
N ARG A 51 10.92 -5.93 14.12
CA ARG A 51 10.01 -6.91 14.73
C ARG A 51 9.61 -6.51 16.14
N ALA A 52 10.58 -6.10 16.95
CA ALA A 52 10.35 -5.68 18.34
C ALA A 52 9.45 -4.44 18.42
N VAL A 53 9.73 -3.39 17.63
CA VAL A 53 8.94 -2.16 17.67
C VAL A 53 7.53 -2.38 17.13
N THR A 54 7.37 -3.14 16.04
CA THR A 54 6.06 -3.44 15.45
C THR A 54 5.19 -4.26 16.41
N ARG A 55 5.75 -5.28 17.07
CA ARG A 55 5.03 -6.06 18.10
C ARG A 55 4.67 -5.22 19.31
N ARG A 56 5.58 -4.38 19.79
CA ARG A 56 5.32 -3.46 20.91
C ARG A 56 4.18 -2.49 20.60
N VAL A 57 4.14 -1.94 19.39
CA VAL A 57 3.14 -0.93 18.99
C VAL A 57 1.78 -1.53 18.73
N LEU A 58 1.72 -2.71 18.09
CA LEU A 58 0.45 -3.32 17.68
C LEU A 58 -0.09 -4.34 18.71
N GLY A 59 0.73 -4.76 19.67
CA GLY A 59 0.37 -5.74 20.69
C GLY A 59 -0.22 -7.01 20.08
N GLU A 60 -1.33 -7.46 20.67
CA GLU A 60 -2.09 -8.65 20.25
C GLU A 60 -3.19 -8.34 19.22
N THR A 61 -3.21 -7.13 18.64
CA THR A 61 -4.19 -6.73 17.62
C THR A 61 -4.12 -7.68 16.43
N ARG A 62 -5.26 -8.25 16.03
CA ARG A 62 -5.38 -9.08 14.82
C ARG A 62 -5.96 -8.31 13.65
N VAL A 63 -5.85 -8.88 12.46
CA VAL A 63 -6.36 -8.26 11.21
C VAL A 63 -7.85 -7.92 11.32
N ARG A 64 -8.69 -8.79 11.90
CA ARG A 64 -10.12 -8.50 12.05
C ARG A 64 -10.43 -7.34 13.00
N ASP A 65 -9.49 -7.02 13.90
CA ASP A 65 -9.69 -6.02 14.96
C ASP A 65 -9.46 -4.59 14.44
N THR A 66 -9.04 -4.42 13.18
CA THR A 66 -8.80 -3.09 12.61
C THR A 66 -10.08 -2.24 12.55
N VAL A 67 -9.94 -0.93 12.78
CA VAL A 67 -11.09 0.01 12.86
C VAL A 67 -11.72 0.31 11.50
N THR A 68 -11.06 -0.08 10.42
CA THR A 68 -11.53 0.00 9.02
C THR A 68 -11.05 -1.24 8.27
N ASP A 69 -11.61 -1.48 7.10
CA ASP A 69 -11.10 -2.51 6.20
C ASP A 69 -9.66 -2.19 5.79
N VAL A 70 -8.82 -3.22 5.85
CA VAL A 70 -7.43 -3.19 5.42
C VAL A 70 -7.22 -4.23 4.33
N ILE A 71 -6.27 -3.97 3.44
CA ILE A 71 -5.84 -4.89 2.39
C ILE A 71 -4.31 -4.79 2.36
N ILE A 72 -3.64 -5.84 2.82
CA ILE A 72 -2.20 -5.84 3.02
C ILE A 72 -1.60 -6.99 2.19
N PRO A 73 -0.95 -6.70 1.05
CA PRO A 73 -0.31 -7.72 0.24
C PRO A 73 0.96 -8.24 0.92
N THR A 74 1.23 -9.53 0.75
CA THR A 74 2.48 -10.21 1.10
C THR A 74 2.74 -11.27 0.03
N PHE A 75 3.92 -11.88 0.01
CA PHE A 75 4.22 -12.99 -0.88
C PHE A 75 4.76 -14.18 -0.07
N ASP A 76 4.14 -15.36 -0.19
CA ASP A 76 4.60 -16.56 0.50
C ASP A 76 5.61 -17.31 -0.38
N VAL A 77 6.85 -17.45 0.11
CA VAL A 77 7.93 -18.09 -0.66
C VAL A 77 7.86 -19.61 -0.69
N LYS A 78 7.15 -20.22 0.27
CA LYS A 78 6.97 -21.67 0.32
C LYS A 78 5.87 -22.12 -0.64
N LEU A 79 4.79 -21.33 -0.73
CA LEU A 79 3.68 -21.55 -1.64
C LEU A 79 3.89 -20.92 -3.02
N VAL A 80 4.86 -20.01 -3.14
CA VAL A 80 5.19 -19.25 -4.37
C VAL A 80 3.96 -18.50 -4.89
N GLN A 81 3.25 -17.80 -4.01
CA GLN A 81 2.05 -17.05 -4.38
C GLN A 81 1.82 -15.81 -3.50
N PRO A 82 1.11 -14.79 -4.01
CA PRO A 82 0.62 -13.68 -3.20
C PRO A 82 -0.31 -14.17 -2.09
N ILE A 83 -0.14 -13.61 -0.89
CA ILE A 83 -1.07 -13.76 0.22
C ILE A 83 -1.56 -12.36 0.58
N ILE A 84 -2.85 -12.11 0.33
CA ILE A 84 -3.49 -10.86 0.75
C ILE A 84 -4.13 -11.10 2.11
N PHE A 85 -3.81 -10.24 3.07
CA PHE A 85 -4.51 -10.16 4.35
C PHE A 85 -5.53 -9.03 4.27
N SER A 86 -6.80 -9.36 4.39
CA SER A 86 -7.88 -8.38 4.45
C SER A 86 -8.74 -8.58 5.68
N LYS A 87 -9.39 -7.51 6.14
CA LYS A 87 -10.35 -7.61 7.26
C LYS A 87 -11.50 -8.56 6.92
N CYS A 88 -12.08 -8.40 5.74
CA CYS A 88 -13.18 -9.23 5.25
C CYS A 88 -12.81 -10.73 5.22
N ASP A 89 -11.60 -11.07 4.77
CA ASP A 89 -11.14 -12.47 4.78
C ASP A 89 -10.87 -12.97 6.19
N ALA A 90 -10.29 -12.14 7.06
CA ALA A 90 -10.00 -12.49 8.46
C ALA A 90 -11.28 -12.71 9.29
N GLU A 91 -12.40 -12.10 8.91
CA GLU A 91 -13.70 -12.34 9.54
C GLU A 91 -14.30 -13.70 9.15
N LYS A 92 -13.98 -14.20 7.95
CA LYS A 92 -14.54 -15.45 7.39
C LYS A 92 -13.62 -16.66 7.54
N THR A 93 -12.31 -16.42 7.55
CA THR A 93 -11.26 -17.43 7.43
C THR A 93 -10.32 -17.33 8.64
N PRO A 94 -10.44 -18.23 9.64
CA PRO A 94 -9.68 -18.14 10.89
C PRO A 94 -8.16 -18.03 10.71
N GLU A 95 -7.58 -18.74 9.74
CA GLU A 95 -6.14 -18.72 9.47
C GLU A 95 -5.66 -17.36 8.95
N LYS A 96 -6.54 -16.58 8.29
CA LYS A 96 -6.25 -15.22 7.81
C LYS A 96 -6.32 -14.18 8.92
N ASN A 97 -6.88 -14.51 10.09
CA ASN A 97 -6.93 -13.64 11.24
C ASN A 97 -5.63 -13.63 12.06
N ALA A 98 -4.52 -13.39 11.38
CA ALA A 98 -3.19 -13.29 11.94
C ALA A 98 -3.02 -12.07 12.86
N LEU A 99 -1.96 -12.07 13.68
CA LEU A 99 -1.52 -10.86 14.37
C LEU A 99 -1.17 -9.80 13.33
N LEU A 100 -1.70 -8.59 13.51
CA LEU A 100 -1.44 -7.47 12.60
C LEU A 100 0.06 -7.14 12.57
N SER A 101 0.78 -7.36 13.68
CA SER A 101 2.23 -7.22 13.75
C SER A 101 2.96 -8.19 12.82
N ASP A 102 2.56 -9.46 12.77
CA ASP A 102 3.17 -10.44 11.86
C ASP A 102 2.90 -10.08 10.40
N VAL A 103 1.68 -9.67 10.07
CA VAL A 103 1.33 -9.20 8.72
C VAL A 103 2.16 -7.97 8.32
N CYS A 104 2.30 -6.99 9.22
CA CYS A 104 3.12 -5.78 8.99
C CYS A 104 4.61 -6.10 8.84
N ILE A 105 5.14 -7.09 9.55
CA ILE A 105 6.54 -7.53 9.39
C ILE A 105 6.70 -8.24 8.04
N GLY A 106 5.76 -9.12 7.66
CA GLY A 106 5.78 -9.85 6.40
C GLY A 106 5.74 -8.91 5.18
N THR A 107 4.78 -7.97 5.15
CA THR A 107 4.64 -7.03 4.02
C THR A 107 5.84 -6.11 3.83
N ALA A 108 6.67 -5.90 4.86
CA ALA A 108 7.85 -5.03 4.79
C ALA A 108 9.17 -5.80 4.62
N ALA A 109 9.13 -7.14 4.55
CA ALA A 109 10.32 -7.99 4.51
C ALA A 109 10.95 -8.02 3.10
N ALA A 110 11.43 -6.86 2.63
CA ALA A 110 12.07 -6.67 1.32
C ALA A 110 13.25 -7.62 1.12
N PRO A 111 13.25 -8.45 0.06
CA PRO A 111 14.38 -9.31 -0.27
C PRO A 111 15.68 -8.52 -0.34
N THR A 112 16.78 -9.11 0.14
CA THR A 112 18.12 -8.49 0.31
C THR A 112 18.23 -7.42 1.40
N TYR A 113 17.13 -6.81 1.85
CA TYR A 113 17.15 -5.79 2.92
C TYR A 113 16.79 -6.36 4.28
N LEU A 114 15.75 -7.18 4.37
CA LEU A 114 15.21 -7.72 5.61
C LEU A 114 14.99 -9.24 5.49
N PRO A 115 15.07 -10.00 6.60
CA PRO A 115 14.80 -11.43 6.58
C PRO A 115 13.31 -11.71 6.39
N ALA A 116 13.00 -12.79 5.67
CA ALA A 116 11.65 -13.34 5.56
C ALA A 116 11.02 -13.56 6.94
N HIS A 117 9.70 -13.56 6.99
CA HIS A 117 8.92 -13.68 8.22
C HIS A 117 8.12 -14.97 8.25
N HIS A 118 8.34 -15.77 9.29
CA HIS A 118 7.57 -16.97 9.57
C HIS A 118 6.71 -16.79 10.81
N PHE A 119 5.47 -17.25 10.73
CA PHE A 119 4.56 -17.40 11.86
C PHE A 119 3.49 -18.44 11.53
N ARG A 120 2.69 -18.81 12.54
CA ARG A 120 1.58 -19.74 12.40
C ARG A 120 0.27 -19.14 12.86
N THR A 121 -0.81 -19.55 12.22
CA THR A 121 -2.19 -19.34 12.67
C THR A 121 -2.90 -20.68 12.78
N LYS A 122 -4.17 -20.65 13.21
CA LYS A 122 -5.03 -21.82 13.29
C LYS A 122 -6.07 -21.76 12.19
N GLY A 123 -6.18 -22.83 11.40
CA GLY A 123 -7.26 -23.02 10.44
C GLY A 123 -8.59 -23.34 11.12
N ALA A 124 -9.67 -23.33 10.33
CA ALA A 124 -11.01 -23.68 10.81
C ALA A 124 -11.10 -25.11 11.38
N ASP A 125 -10.24 -26.02 10.93
CA ASP A 125 -10.12 -27.40 11.41
C ASP A 125 -9.20 -27.55 12.65
N GLY A 126 -8.70 -26.43 13.20
CA GLY A 126 -7.78 -26.40 14.34
C GLY A 126 -6.32 -26.76 14.01
N ARG A 127 -6.00 -27.09 12.76
CA ARG A 127 -4.63 -27.37 12.33
C ARG A 127 -3.82 -26.07 12.20
N ASP A 128 -2.51 -26.21 12.36
CA ASP A 128 -1.58 -25.11 12.14
C ASP A 128 -1.54 -24.76 10.64
N HIS A 129 -1.61 -23.47 10.34
CA HIS A 129 -1.33 -22.92 9.02
C HIS A 129 -0.03 -22.11 9.10
N ASP A 130 0.98 -22.51 8.33
CA ASP A 130 2.28 -21.85 8.26
C ASP A 130 2.28 -20.74 7.20
N TYR A 131 2.79 -19.57 7.56
CA TYR A 131 3.09 -18.48 6.64
C TYR A 131 4.60 -18.26 6.53
N ASN A 132 5.13 -18.10 5.31
CA ASN A 132 6.54 -17.87 5.02
C ASN A 132 6.68 -16.62 4.13
N LEU A 133 6.48 -15.45 4.72
CA LEU A 133 6.21 -14.23 3.99
C LEU A 133 7.47 -13.41 3.69
N ILE A 134 7.48 -12.80 2.52
CA ILE A 134 8.32 -11.68 2.15
C ILE A 134 7.45 -10.49 1.71
N ASP A 135 8.12 -9.39 1.39
CA ASP A 135 7.52 -8.09 1.03
C ASP A 135 6.35 -8.18 0.05
N GLY A 136 5.31 -7.38 0.34
CA GLY A 136 4.13 -7.26 -0.48
C GLY A 136 4.39 -6.66 -1.86
N GLY A 137 5.47 -5.88 -2.01
CA GLY A 137 5.91 -5.30 -3.27
C GLY A 137 6.18 -6.36 -4.34
N VAL A 138 6.61 -7.56 -3.94
CA VAL A 138 6.83 -8.68 -4.87
C VAL A 138 5.52 -9.09 -5.56
N ALA A 139 4.40 -8.97 -4.85
CA ALA A 139 3.07 -9.24 -5.38
C ALA A 139 2.41 -7.98 -5.99
N ALA A 140 2.38 -6.89 -5.24
CA ALA A 140 1.68 -5.65 -5.60
C ALA A 140 2.34 -4.44 -4.93
N ASN A 141 3.37 -3.89 -5.56
CA ASN A 141 4.05 -2.66 -5.11
C ASN A 141 3.15 -1.42 -5.17
N ASN A 142 2.14 -1.45 -6.04
CA ASN A 142 1.01 -0.53 -6.02
C ASN A 142 -0.27 -1.36 -5.76
N PRO A 143 -0.82 -1.39 -4.54
CA PRO A 143 -1.95 -2.26 -4.19
C PRO A 143 -3.30 -1.72 -4.67
N THR A 144 -3.36 -0.60 -5.40
CA THR A 144 -4.62 0.07 -5.80
C THR A 144 -5.57 -0.89 -6.52
N MET A 145 -5.08 -1.62 -7.52
CA MET A 145 -5.91 -2.57 -8.27
C MET A 145 -6.33 -3.79 -7.44
N VAL A 146 -5.43 -4.31 -6.59
CA VAL A 146 -5.75 -5.40 -5.66
C VAL A 146 -6.89 -4.98 -4.72
N ALA A 147 -6.83 -3.76 -4.20
CA ALA A 147 -7.86 -3.22 -3.33
C ALA A 147 -9.21 -3.09 -4.05
N MET A 148 -9.22 -2.52 -5.26
CA MET A 148 -10.45 -2.40 -6.05
C MET A 148 -11.07 -3.77 -6.33
N SER A 149 -10.26 -4.77 -6.71
CA SER A 149 -10.76 -6.12 -6.99
C SER A 149 -11.41 -6.78 -5.78
N ILE A 150 -10.75 -6.75 -4.61
CA ILE A 150 -11.29 -7.34 -3.37
C ILE A 150 -12.58 -6.63 -2.93
N ILE A 151 -12.59 -5.29 -2.97
CA ILE A 151 -13.79 -4.53 -2.61
C ILE A 151 -14.94 -4.85 -3.58
N THR A 152 -14.65 -5.00 -4.87
CA THR A 152 -15.65 -5.35 -5.89
C THR A 152 -16.23 -6.74 -5.63
N GLU A 153 -15.37 -7.72 -5.37
CA GLU A 153 -15.77 -9.08 -5.03
C GLU A 153 -16.67 -9.10 -3.78
N GLU A 154 -16.33 -8.34 -2.75
CA GLU A 154 -17.13 -8.23 -1.53
C GLU A 154 -18.50 -7.59 -1.80
N ILE A 155 -18.56 -6.52 -2.59
CA ILE A 155 -19.83 -5.89 -3.00
C ILE A 155 -20.70 -6.90 -3.75
N MET A 156 -20.11 -7.65 -4.68
CA MET A 156 -20.81 -8.68 -5.45
C MET A 156 -21.31 -9.83 -4.56
N ALA A 157 -20.50 -10.29 -3.60
CA ALA A 157 -20.89 -11.33 -2.65
C ALA A 157 -22.09 -10.90 -1.80
N LYS A 158 -22.05 -9.70 -1.21
CA LYS A 158 -23.15 -9.14 -0.41
C LYS A 158 -24.43 -8.94 -1.23
N ALA A 159 -24.30 -8.61 -2.51
CA ALA A 159 -25.44 -8.49 -3.40
C ALA A 159 -26.11 -9.84 -3.70
N LYS A 160 -25.31 -10.91 -3.89
CA LYS A 160 -25.81 -12.28 -4.09
C LYS A 160 -26.56 -12.82 -2.87
N GLU A 161 -26.09 -12.52 -1.66
CA GLU A 161 -26.74 -12.95 -0.41
C GLU A 161 -28.11 -12.29 -0.18
N LYS A 162 -28.28 -11.04 -0.62
CA LYS A 162 -29.52 -10.28 -0.38
C LYS A 162 -30.65 -10.59 -1.37
N ASP A 163 -30.35 -11.02 -2.59
CA ASP A 163 -31.40 -11.34 -3.57
C ASP A 163 -30.86 -12.18 -4.75
N SER A 164 -31.23 -13.47 -4.80
CA SER A 164 -30.86 -14.41 -5.87
C SER A 164 -31.43 -14.03 -7.24
N LYS A 165 -32.44 -13.15 -7.34
CA LYS A 165 -32.98 -12.65 -8.61
C LYS A 165 -32.40 -11.28 -9.01
N ALA A 166 -31.91 -10.47 -8.07
CA ALA A 166 -31.30 -9.16 -8.37
C ALA A 166 -29.96 -9.26 -9.09
N VAL A 167 -29.29 -10.41 -9.05
CA VAL A 167 -28.05 -10.66 -9.82
C VAL A 167 -28.27 -10.49 -11.34
N ARG A 168 -29.51 -10.68 -11.85
CA ARG A 168 -29.85 -10.41 -13.26
C ARG A 168 -30.09 -8.93 -13.59
N LEU A 169 -30.41 -8.10 -12.59
CA LEU A 169 -30.58 -6.65 -12.71
C LEU A 169 -29.31 -5.87 -12.36
N LEU A 170 -28.40 -6.50 -11.60
CA LEU A 170 -27.00 -6.13 -11.48
C LEU A 170 -26.19 -6.71 -12.66
N LYS A 171 -26.67 -6.54 -13.90
CA LYS A 171 -25.68 -6.27 -14.95
C LYS A 171 -25.03 -4.97 -14.48
N PRO A 172 -23.74 -4.95 -14.09
CA PRO A 172 -23.07 -3.67 -14.02
C PRO A 172 -23.28 -3.12 -15.44
N SER A 173 -24.03 -2.02 -15.60
CA SER A 173 -23.73 -1.18 -16.73
C SER A 173 -22.24 -0.93 -16.55
N SER A 174 -21.44 -1.31 -17.54
CA SER A 174 -19.99 -1.19 -17.49
C SER A 174 -19.56 0.21 -17.03
N GLU A 175 -20.41 1.21 -17.28
CA GLU A 175 -20.36 2.60 -16.82
C GLU A 175 -20.27 2.81 -15.28
N ASP A 176 -20.62 1.83 -14.44
CA ASP A 176 -20.88 2.05 -13.01
C ASP A 176 -19.86 1.39 -12.06
N GLU A 177 -18.87 0.65 -12.57
CA GLU A 177 -17.84 0.03 -11.71
C GLU A 177 -16.88 1.07 -11.11
N CYS A 178 -16.31 1.95 -11.93
CA CYS A 178 -15.38 2.99 -11.46
C CYS A 178 -16.08 4.18 -10.79
N GLY A 179 -17.32 4.49 -11.17
CA GLY A 179 -18.09 5.60 -10.58
C GLY A 179 -18.32 5.44 -9.07
N ARG A 180 -18.29 4.20 -8.57
CA ARG A 180 -18.45 3.87 -7.15
C ARG A 180 -17.17 4.00 -6.33
N PHE A 181 -16.01 4.12 -6.99
CA PHE A 181 -14.73 4.25 -6.32
C PHE A 181 -14.31 5.72 -6.29
N LEU A 182 -13.91 6.19 -5.13
CA LEU A 182 -13.12 7.41 -4.94
C LEU A 182 -11.78 6.98 -4.34
N VAL A 183 -10.70 7.17 -5.08
CA VAL A 183 -9.40 6.56 -4.80
C VAL A 183 -8.33 7.64 -4.66
N LEU A 184 -7.69 7.65 -3.48
CA LEU A 184 -6.42 8.33 -3.25
C LEU A 184 -5.31 7.29 -3.23
N SER A 185 -4.38 7.37 -4.18
CA SER A 185 -3.19 6.54 -4.25
C SER A 185 -1.95 7.40 -3.99
N ILE A 186 -1.15 7.02 -3.00
CA ILE A 186 0.04 7.79 -2.59
C ILE A 186 1.28 6.94 -2.87
N GLY A 187 2.19 7.46 -3.68
CA GLY A 187 3.47 6.84 -3.96
C GLY A 187 4.58 7.34 -3.04
N THR A 188 5.63 6.55 -2.89
CA THR A 188 6.83 6.90 -2.11
C THR A 188 7.89 7.60 -2.96
N GLY A 189 7.54 7.99 -4.18
CA GLY A 189 8.40 8.60 -5.17
C GLY A 189 9.17 7.60 -6.03
N LEU A 190 9.51 8.05 -7.24
CA LEU A 190 10.39 7.41 -8.20
C LEU A 190 11.70 8.19 -8.25
N ARG A 191 12.77 7.46 -8.52
CA ARG A 191 14.07 8.06 -8.79
C ARG A 191 14.01 8.88 -10.08
N SER A 192 14.67 10.04 -10.11
CA SER A 192 14.70 10.91 -11.28
C SER A 192 15.16 10.13 -12.51
N ASN A 193 14.54 10.45 -13.65
CA ASN A 193 14.72 9.83 -14.97
C ASN A 193 16.12 10.04 -15.57
N GLU A 194 17.15 10.28 -14.77
CA GLU A 194 18.52 10.07 -15.23
C GLU A 194 18.63 8.60 -15.65
N GLU A 195 18.97 8.35 -16.91
CA GLU A 195 19.10 7.03 -17.54
C GLU A 195 19.99 6.10 -16.71
N GLN A 196 19.44 5.50 -15.65
CA GLN A 196 20.23 4.82 -14.62
C GLN A 196 21.08 3.70 -15.24
N TYR A 197 20.49 3.04 -16.24
CA TYR A 197 21.11 1.96 -16.98
C TYR A 197 20.72 2.08 -18.46
N THR A 198 21.69 1.83 -19.35
CA THR A 198 21.45 1.69 -20.78
C THR A 198 21.56 0.23 -21.18
N ALA A 199 20.93 -0.16 -22.30
CA ALA A 199 21.07 -1.52 -22.84
C ALA A 199 22.54 -1.93 -23.03
N LYS A 200 23.40 -0.98 -23.45
CA LYS A 200 24.85 -1.18 -23.60
C LYS A 200 25.58 -1.47 -22.28
N VAL A 201 25.09 -0.92 -21.17
CA VAL A 201 25.63 -1.19 -19.83
C VAL A 201 25.11 -2.52 -19.31
N CYS A 202 23.81 -2.78 -19.44
CA CYS A 202 23.17 -4.02 -18.97
C CYS A 202 23.61 -5.26 -19.76
N SER A 203 23.95 -5.13 -21.05
CA SER A 203 24.42 -6.27 -21.86
C SER A 203 25.73 -6.87 -21.36
N LYS A 204 26.46 -6.15 -20.51
CA LYS A 204 27.69 -6.62 -19.85
C LYS A 204 27.42 -7.22 -18.47
N TRP A 205 26.18 -7.30 -18.01
CA TRP A 205 25.84 -7.81 -16.68
C TRP A 205 25.62 -9.31 -16.71
N GLY A 206 26.44 -10.04 -15.94
CA GLY A 206 26.10 -11.38 -15.47
C GLY A 206 25.25 -11.34 -14.18
N ILE A 207 25.09 -12.48 -13.52
CA ILE A 207 24.28 -12.65 -12.30
C ILE A 207 24.60 -11.59 -11.23
N ILE A 208 25.90 -11.34 -10.97
CA ILE A 208 26.35 -10.35 -9.97
C ILE A 208 25.93 -8.93 -10.37
N GLY A 209 25.99 -8.57 -11.65
CA GLY A 209 25.60 -7.24 -12.11
C GLY A 209 24.12 -6.97 -11.90
N TRP A 210 23.27 -7.97 -12.15
CA TRP A 210 21.82 -7.89 -11.94
C TRP A 210 21.41 -7.89 -10.47
N LEU A 211 22.11 -8.66 -9.62
CA LEU A 211 21.79 -8.80 -8.20
C LEU A 211 22.49 -7.77 -7.29
N ARG A 212 23.63 -7.22 -7.71
CA ARG A 212 24.43 -6.33 -6.88
C ARG A 212 25.24 -5.34 -7.72
N LYS A 213 24.69 -4.13 -7.88
CA LYS A 213 25.38 -3.00 -8.53
C LYS A 213 25.28 -1.76 -7.65
N ARG A 214 26.42 -1.14 -7.33
CA ARG A 214 26.51 0.08 -6.51
C ARG A 214 25.77 -0.02 -5.15
N GLY A 215 25.74 -1.22 -4.55
CA GLY A 215 25.07 -1.47 -3.27
C GLY A 215 23.54 -1.63 -3.34
N MET A 216 22.97 -1.70 -4.55
CA MET A 216 21.56 -1.96 -4.82
C MET A 216 21.40 -3.29 -5.58
N ALA A 217 20.18 -3.80 -5.67
CA ALA A 217 19.82 -4.97 -6.48
C ALA A 217 18.95 -4.50 -7.67
N PRO A 218 19.57 -4.11 -8.81
CA PRO A 218 18.86 -3.50 -9.93
C PRO A 218 17.63 -4.28 -10.41
N ILE A 219 17.71 -5.60 -10.43
CA ILE A 219 16.61 -6.43 -10.91
C ILE A 219 15.35 -6.30 -10.03
N ILE A 220 15.52 -6.13 -8.72
CA ILE A 220 14.41 -5.94 -7.79
C ILE A 220 13.79 -4.58 -8.03
N ASP A 221 14.60 -3.52 -8.09
CA ASP A 221 14.12 -2.15 -8.32
C ASP A 221 13.34 -2.04 -9.64
N ILE A 222 13.84 -2.69 -10.71
CA ILE A 222 13.19 -2.71 -12.03
C ILE A 222 11.83 -3.41 -11.96
N PHE A 223 11.75 -4.61 -11.37
CA PHE A 223 10.47 -5.33 -11.28
C PHE A 223 9.46 -4.60 -10.40
N MET A 224 9.91 -3.98 -9.31
CA MET A 224 9.06 -3.20 -8.41
C MET A 224 8.53 -1.94 -9.08
N ALA A 225 9.37 -1.23 -9.82
CA ALA A 225 8.97 -0.07 -10.61
C ALA A 225 7.96 -0.47 -11.69
N ALA A 226 8.27 -1.51 -12.48
CA ALA A 226 7.38 -2.01 -13.53
C ALA A 226 6.01 -2.45 -12.98
N SER A 227 5.99 -3.13 -11.83
CA SER A 227 4.75 -3.52 -11.14
C SER A 227 3.90 -2.29 -10.75
N SER A 228 4.53 -1.27 -10.17
CA SER A 228 3.84 -0.04 -9.78
C SER A 228 3.29 0.73 -10.98
N ASP A 229 4.09 0.88 -12.04
CA ASP A 229 3.74 1.66 -13.23
C ASP A 229 2.62 0.99 -14.02
N LEU A 230 2.65 -0.33 -14.19
CA LEU A 230 1.58 -1.07 -14.87
C LEU A 230 0.24 -0.94 -14.15
N VAL A 231 0.23 -1.00 -12.82
CA VAL A 231 -1.00 -0.79 -12.05
C VAL A 231 -1.54 0.62 -12.22
N ASP A 232 -0.67 1.65 -12.16
CA ASP A 232 -1.11 3.03 -12.31
C ASP A 232 -1.65 3.31 -13.72
N ILE A 233 -0.99 2.77 -14.76
CA ILE A 233 -1.47 2.83 -16.14
C ILE A 233 -2.83 2.16 -16.26
N HIS A 234 -2.98 0.93 -15.77
CA HIS A 234 -4.24 0.21 -15.88
C HIS A 234 -5.38 0.89 -15.11
N VAL A 235 -5.12 1.38 -13.91
CA VAL A 235 -6.13 2.12 -13.12
C VAL A 235 -6.52 3.40 -13.85
N SER A 236 -5.55 4.18 -14.33
CA SER A 236 -5.81 5.43 -15.07
C SER A 236 -6.62 5.19 -16.35
N VAL A 237 -6.28 4.15 -17.12
CA VAL A 237 -7.05 3.73 -18.29
C VAL A 237 -8.45 3.31 -17.89
N LYS A 238 -8.62 2.52 -16.82
CA LYS A 238 -9.94 2.06 -16.35
C LYS A 238 -10.83 3.25 -15.98
N PHE A 239 -10.35 4.20 -15.18
CA PHE A 239 -11.14 5.38 -14.81
C PHE A 239 -11.44 6.29 -16.01
N LYS A 240 -10.53 6.38 -17.00
CA LYS A 240 -10.75 7.11 -18.26
C LYS A 240 -11.82 6.47 -19.15
N LEU A 241 -11.80 5.14 -19.27
CA LEU A 241 -12.80 4.42 -20.07
C LEU A 241 -14.23 4.64 -19.56
N PHE A 242 -14.40 4.92 -18.26
CA PHE A 242 -15.69 5.15 -17.63
C PHE A 242 -16.01 6.64 -17.36
N GLY A 243 -15.20 7.58 -17.89
CA GLY A 243 -15.44 9.02 -17.70
C GLY A 243 -15.43 9.48 -16.24
N CYS A 244 -14.68 8.78 -15.38
CA CYS A 244 -14.60 9.02 -13.95
C CYS A 244 -13.19 9.43 -13.51
N GLU A 245 -12.40 10.05 -14.38
CA GLU A 245 -10.97 10.28 -14.12
C GLU A 245 -10.72 11.15 -12.89
N SER A 246 -11.66 12.03 -12.54
CA SER A 246 -11.59 12.85 -11.32
C SER A 246 -11.62 12.03 -10.03
N ASN A 247 -12.11 10.79 -10.08
CA ASN A 247 -12.24 9.93 -8.92
C ASN A 247 -10.95 9.20 -8.55
N TYR A 248 -9.91 9.27 -9.41
CA TYR A 248 -8.60 8.70 -9.14
C TYR A 248 -7.56 9.81 -8.99
N LEU A 249 -7.11 10.04 -7.76
CA LEU A 249 -6.03 10.97 -7.43
C LEU A 249 -4.77 10.18 -7.07
N ARG A 250 -3.72 10.29 -7.90
CA ARG A 250 -2.40 9.72 -7.64
C ARG A 250 -1.43 10.85 -7.26
N ILE A 251 -0.86 10.77 -6.06
CA ILE A 251 0.19 11.68 -5.61
C ILE A 251 1.52 10.93 -5.68
N GLN A 252 2.42 11.38 -6.56
CA GLN A 252 3.71 10.74 -6.82
C GLN A 252 4.78 11.78 -7.13
N ASN A 253 6.00 11.57 -6.65
CA ASN A 253 7.16 12.42 -6.97
C ASN A 253 8.16 11.68 -7.84
N ASN A 254 8.60 12.25 -8.96
CA ASN A 254 9.52 11.59 -9.90
C ASN A 254 10.92 12.20 -9.91
N THR A 255 11.30 12.89 -8.82
CA THR A 255 12.53 13.68 -8.76
C THR A 255 13.49 13.21 -7.66
N LEU A 256 13.25 12.05 -7.05
CA LEU A 256 14.12 11.55 -5.99
C LEU A 256 15.52 11.24 -6.53
N CYS A 257 16.58 11.54 -5.77
CA CYS A 257 17.93 11.24 -6.20
C CYS A 257 18.81 10.84 -5.01
N SER A 258 19.91 10.14 -5.29
CA SER A 258 20.91 9.77 -4.29
C SER A 258 20.29 9.12 -3.03
N ALA A 259 20.49 9.71 -1.85
CA ALA A 259 19.99 9.20 -0.58
C ALA A 259 18.45 9.24 -0.46
N THR A 260 17.77 10.19 -1.11
CA THR A 260 16.30 10.29 -1.00
C THR A 260 15.60 9.25 -1.86
N ALA A 261 16.30 8.63 -2.82
CA ALA A 261 15.80 7.51 -3.62
C ALA A 261 16.14 6.14 -3.00
N ALA A 262 16.93 6.09 -1.92
CA ALA A 262 17.33 4.85 -1.29
C ALA A 262 16.33 4.45 -0.19
N VAL A 263 15.89 3.20 -0.21
CA VAL A 263 14.82 2.68 0.67
C VAL A 263 15.22 2.58 2.15
N ASP A 264 16.52 2.49 2.44
CA ASP A 264 17.04 2.18 3.79
C ASP A 264 18.01 3.24 4.35
N VAL A 265 18.07 4.43 3.74
CA VAL A 265 18.93 5.53 4.23
C VAL A 265 18.16 6.38 5.25
N ALA A 266 18.08 5.89 6.48
CA ALA A 266 17.36 6.56 7.57
C ALA A 266 18.25 7.50 8.40
N THR A 267 19.02 8.40 7.75
CA THR A 267 19.73 9.46 8.51
C THR A 267 18.79 10.61 8.84
N PRO A 268 19.00 11.34 9.96
CA PRO A 268 18.19 12.50 10.30
C PRO A 268 18.10 13.52 9.17
N GLU A 269 19.19 13.75 8.44
CA GLU A 269 19.25 14.68 7.32
C GLU A 269 18.42 14.19 6.13
N ASN A 270 18.51 12.89 5.80
CA ASN A 270 17.74 12.32 4.69
C ASN A 270 16.25 12.29 5.00
N MET A 271 15.86 11.92 6.22
CA MET A 271 14.46 11.91 6.64
C MET A 271 13.85 13.31 6.67
N LYS A 272 14.59 14.34 7.13
CA LYS A 272 14.16 15.74 7.03
C LYS A 272 13.94 16.17 5.57
N LYS A 273 14.87 15.81 4.67
CA LYS A 273 14.72 16.07 3.22
C LYS A 273 13.48 15.39 2.63
N LEU A 274 13.18 14.15 3.02
CA LEU A 274 11.97 13.44 2.59
C LEU A 274 10.69 14.15 3.05
N ILE A 275 10.67 14.68 4.29
CA ILE A 275 9.55 15.49 4.79
C ILE A 275 9.39 16.77 3.96
N GLU A 276 10.48 17.46 3.65
CA GLU A 276 10.45 18.66 2.79
C GLU A 276 9.96 18.34 1.37
N ILE A 277 10.36 17.21 0.80
CA ILE A 277 9.87 16.73 -0.50
C ILE A 277 8.35 16.51 -0.41
N GLY A 278 7.86 15.81 0.61
CA GLY A 278 6.43 15.59 0.81
C GLY A 278 5.63 16.89 0.95
N LYS A 279 6.19 17.91 1.63
CA LYS A 279 5.59 19.25 1.71
C LYS A 279 5.54 19.92 0.33
N ARG A 280 6.64 19.93 -0.42
CA ARG A 280 6.69 20.52 -1.77
C ARG A 280 5.74 19.83 -2.76
N MET A 281 5.47 18.54 -2.57
CA MET A 281 4.50 17.83 -3.42
C MET A 281 3.09 18.40 -3.31
N LEU A 282 2.73 19.04 -2.20
CA LEU A 282 1.42 19.68 -2.04
C LEU A 282 1.23 20.88 -2.99
N ASP A 283 2.31 21.59 -3.30
CA ASP A 283 2.30 22.76 -4.18
C ASP A 283 2.40 22.40 -5.67
N GLN A 284 2.73 21.14 -5.98
CA GLN A 284 2.79 20.64 -7.35
C GLN A 284 1.38 20.50 -7.95
N ARG A 285 1.29 20.68 -9.27
CA ARG A 285 0.05 20.45 -10.02
C ARG A 285 -0.35 18.98 -9.96
N VAL A 286 -1.66 18.73 -10.07
CA VAL A 286 -2.16 17.37 -10.26
C VAL A 286 -1.62 16.82 -11.57
N THR A 287 -1.02 15.63 -11.49
CA THR A 287 -0.47 14.93 -12.64
C THR A 287 -1.15 13.59 -12.84
N ARG A 288 -1.08 13.06 -14.06
CA ARG A 288 -1.50 11.69 -14.39
C ARG A 288 -0.45 11.02 -15.25
N VAL A 289 -0.38 9.70 -15.16
CA VAL A 289 0.50 8.92 -16.03
C VAL A 289 0.02 9.02 -17.47
N ASN A 290 0.92 9.41 -18.37
CA ASN A 290 0.72 9.32 -19.80
C ASN A 290 1.01 7.88 -20.23
N VAL A 291 -0.02 7.19 -20.70
CA VAL A 291 0.03 5.76 -21.08
C VAL A 291 1.06 5.47 -22.17
N LYS A 292 1.37 6.45 -23.04
CA LYS A 292 2.35 6.27 -24.12
C LYS A 292 3.79 6.44 -23.63
N THR A 293 4.03 7.40 -22.75
CA THR A 293 5.39 7.78 -22.32
C THR A 293 5.78 7.16 -20.98
N GLY A 294 4.81 6.67 -20.19
CA GLY A 294 5.00 6.23 -18.81
C GLY A 294 5.31 7.36 -17.84
N LYS A 295 5.30 8.62 -18.29
CA LYS A 295 5.65 9.79 -17.47
C LYS A 295 4.42 10.44 -16.87
N TYR A 296 4.58 11.01 -15.69
CA TYR A 296 3.54 11.86 -15.09
C TYR A 296 3.57 13.24 -15.74
N GLU A 297 2.43 13.66 -16.25
CA GLU A 297 2.24 14.93 -16.94
C GLU A 297 1.07 15.68 -16.30
N ASP A 298 1.11 17.02 -16.35
CA ASP A 298 0.01 17.86 -15.87
C ASP A 298 -1.29 17.50 -16.60
N VAL A 299 -2.40 17.46 -15.86
CA VAL A 299 -3.71 17.13 -16.44
C VAL A 299 -4.24 18.35 -17.23
N PRO A 300 -4.48 18.25 -18.55
CA PRO A 300 -4.98 19.38 -19.33
C PRO A 300 -6.30 19.91 -18.78
N GLY A 301 -6.36 21.22 -18.53
CA GLY A 301 -7.54 21.90 -17.98
C GLY A 301 -7.70 21.82 -16.47
N ASP A 302 -6.88 21.02 -15.76
CA ASP A 302 -6.85 21.00 -14.30
C ASP A 302 -5.68 21.85 -13.78
N ASN A 303 -6.01 23.01 -13.21
CA ASN A 303 -5.02 23.92 -12.65
C ASN A 303 -4.78 23.71 -11.14
N ARG A 304 -5.40 22.69 -10.54
CA ARG A 304 -5.30 22.47 -9.11
C ARG A 304 -3.91 21.98 -8.70
N THR A 305 -3.49 22.40 -7.53
CA THR A 305 -2.37 21.76 -6.82
C THR A 305 -2.83 20.47 -6.14
N ASN A 306 -1.89 19.62 -5.75
CA ASN A 306 -2.20 18.42 -4.96
C ASN A 306 -2.88 18.77 -3.64
N ALA A 307 -2.53 19.90 -3.00
CA ALA A 307 -3.20 20.39 -1.80
C ALA A 307 -4.70 20.65 -2.05
N GLN A 308 -5.02 21.35 -3.14
CA GLN A 308 -6.40 21.66 -3.51
C GLN A 308 -7.19 20.40 -3.85
N ALA A 309 -6.60 19.48 -4.62
CA ALA A 309 -7.23 18.20 -4.94
C ALA A 309 -7.48 17.33 -3.69
N LEU A 310 -6.56 17.33 -2.73
CA LEU A 310 -6.75 16.67 -1.44
C LEU A 310 -7.86 17.32 -0.61
N GLU A 311 -7.98 18.65 -0.63
CA GLU A 311 -9.05 19.37 0.05
C GLU A 311 -10.42 19.02 -0.54
N ASP A 312 -10.53 18.97 -1.87
CA ASP A 312 -11.74 18.55 -2.58
C ASP A 312 -12.12 17.10 -2.22
N LEU A 313 -11.15 16.18 -2.24
CA LEU A 313 -11.36 14.79 -1.85
C LEU A 313 -11.80 14.68 -0.37
N ALA A 314 -11.22 15.47 0.53
CA ALA A 314 -11.60 15.50 1.94
C ALA A 314 -13.05 16.02 2.13
N LYS A 315 -13.46 17.05 1.38
CA LYS A 315 -14.84 17.55 1.37
C LYS A 315 -15.80 16.44 0.94
N GLU A 316 -15.47 15.71 -0.12
CA GLU A 316 -16.32 14.63 -0.63
C GLU A 316 -16.46 13.48 0.37
N LEU A 317 -15.36 13.04 0.98
CA LEU A 317 -15.37 12.04 2.05
C LEU A 317 -16.22 12.47 3.26
N SER A 318 -16.16 13.76 3.62
CA SER A 318 -16.95 14.32 4.72
C SER A 318 -18.46 14.34 4.40
N LYS A 319 -18.84 14.74 3.19
CA LYS A 319 -20.22 14.69 2.70
C LYS A 319 -20.77 13.27 2.72
N GLU A 320 -20.02 12.32 2.14
CA GLU A 320 -20.40 10.90 2.09
C GLU A 320 -20.59 10.30 3.49
N ARG A 321 -19.67 10.59 4.41
CA ARG A 321 -19.79 10.14 5.81
C ARG A 321 -21.02 10.75 6.49
N THR A 322 -21.29 12.03 6.26
CA THR A 322 -22.45 12.73 6.84
C THR A 322 -23.75 12.15 6.32
N ALA A 323 -23.86 11.94 5.00
CA ALA A 323 -25.02 11.32 4.36
C ALA A 323 -25.29 9.91 4.91
N LYS A 324 -24.24 9.08 5.06
CA LYS A 324 -24.38 7.73 5.65
C LYS A 324 -24.87 7.77 7.10
N ARG A 325 -24.39 8.71 7.91
CA ARG A 325 -24.83 8.88 9.31
C ARG A 325 -26.29 9.32 9.41
N LEU A 326 -26.73 10.24 8.56
CA LEU A 326 -28.13 10.67 8.51
C LEU A 326 -29.06 9.51 8.15
N LYS A 327 -28.71 8.71 7.13
CA LYS A 327 -29.47 7.51 6.75
C LYS A 327 -29.55 6.47 7.89
N ALA A 328 -28.44 6.24 8.60
CA ALA A 328 -28.42 5.31 9.74
C ALA A 328 -29.25 5.81 10.93
N GLY A 329 -29.25 7.12 11.19
CA GLY A 329 -30.10 7.75 12.22
C GLY A 329 -31.59 7.66 11.91
N GLN A 330 -31.97 7.83 10.63
CA GLN A 330 -33.36 7.66 10.18
C GLN A 330 -33.83 6.21 10.28
N ALA A 331 -32.98 5.23 9.95
CA ALA A 331 -33.30 3.81 10.06
C ALA A 331 -33.47 3.33 11.52
N SER A 332 -32.76 3.96 12.47
CA SER A 332 -32.87 3.64 13.90
C SER A 332 -34.02 4.36 14.60
N GLY A 333 -34.46 5.54 14.11
CA GLY A 333 -35.62 6.26 14.62
C GLY A 333 -36.99 5.75 14.13
N GLY A 334 -37.02 4.90 13.09
CA GLY A 334 -38.27 4.36 12.51
C GLY A 334 -38.86 3.13 13.21
N VAL A 335 -38.20 2.60 14.24
CA VAL A 335 -38.64 1.39 14.98
C VAL A 335 -39.42 1.74 16.26
N ALA A 336 -39.59 3.03 16.56
CA ALA A 336 -40.40 3.51 17.67
C ALA A 336 -41.69 4.17 17.14
N ARG A 337 -42.67 3.36 16.75
CA ARG A 337 -44.08 3.78 16.67
C ARG A 337 -45.00 2.64 17.07
#